data_AF-A0AA88Y0A9-F1
#
_entry.id   AF-A0AA88Y0A9-F1
#
_cell.length_a   1.000
_cell.length_b   1.000
_cell.length_c   1.000
_cell.angle_alpha   90.00
_cell.angle_beta   90.00
_cell.angle_gamma   90.00
#
_symmetry.space_group_name_H-M   'P 1'
#
loop_
_entity.id
_entity.type
_entity.pdbx_description
1 polymer ?
#
loop_
_entity_poly.entity_id
_entity_poly.type
_entity_poly.pdbx_seq_one_letter_code
_entity_poly.pdbx_strand_id
1 'polypeptide(L)'
;MSMNKESSRERVDLLRFTNGDKKCAGNGVACHDSVSDDLEVIIERSDSDLLYKVAEHPPIHLTLFFGFQQALVAISSSLAISLMVAEVTCAMDDEALKARLLSSTLFMNGVTTIIMNLVGIGLPLYQGAASDFLVPLFAMQVIDSGKCSGKPASPTQASFMENVTLSGLNGTAYNVVDDHTEFVLSNIRQLQGSLIAAGIFQGMLGATGLLGVLMRFVGPNTIVPTLLLTGLYMVKAVMKFVQVQWGVASCVCSIAVILSLYLGKRRFPIPFWNRQNGFHILWYPLHQVFSILIAMMVGWLLCGILTMTGVLSDDPKSVEFNARTDARSDYIAESAWIQFPYPGQFGPFDFNVSVFLGFAIASITSIMDSLGDYYACAQICSAPPPPRHAINRGIALEGFCSAISGMFGCGHGTTTYGGNLGVLGLTRVGSRDVMIVAGVIYLIFGITGKVCAVFISIPYPVLGGALIVMFGMFIGIAISSLHVVNLNSTRNMAVLGISILVGLLLPTWLETNKDTISFGGGSADSIIKMLLANPSLVGGVIACFLDNTIPGTLEERGITAWQNKVYKPPVDDSGAEIESVYENLLPGIIKRNRILSKLPFFPDLKDKDNQNVSMDA
;
A
#
# COMPACT_ATOMS: atom_id res chain seq x y z
N MET A 1 29.88 -28.96 -22.35
CA MET A 1 30.72 -28.66 -21.16
C MET A 1 31.64 -27.52 -21.58
N SER A 2 31.62 -26.41 -20.82
CA SER A 2 32.30 -25.11 -21.03
C SER A 2 31.91 -24.24 -22.24
N MET A 3 30.80 -23.50 -22.12
CA MET A 3 30.58 -22.18 -22.74
C MET A 3 29.29 -21.59 -22.15
N ASN A 4 29.35 -21.09 -20.90
CA ASN A 4 28.26 -20.27 -20.32
C ASN A 4 28.65 -19.56 -19.01
N LYS A 5 29.91 -19.10 -18.89
CA LYS A 5 30.39 -18.39 -17.68
C LYS A 5 30.99 -17.00 -17.93
N GLU A 6 31.11 -16.55 -19.18
CA GLU A 6 31.69 -15.24 -19.50
C GLU A 6 30.66 -14.11 -19.68
N SER A 7 29.44 -14.41 -20.16
CA SER A 7 28.43 -13.36 -20.41
C SER A 7 27.87 -12.71 -19.13
N SER A 8 27.90 -13.41 -17.98
CA SER A 8 27.52 -12.84 -16.68
C SER A 8 28.63 -12.03 -16.01
N ARG A 9 29.88 -12.13 -16.50
CA ARG A 9 31.05 -11.51 -15.89
C ARG A 9 31.34 -10.12 -16.45
N GLU A 10 31.07 -9.88 -17.73
CA GLU A 10 31.26 -8.56 -18.36
C GLU A 10 30.25 -7.50 -17.89
N ARG A 11 29.07 -7.89 -17.38
CA ARG A 11 28.04 -6.93 -16.96
C ARG A 11 28.36 -6.20 -15.65
N VAL A 12 29.36 -6.68 -14.88
CA VAL A 12 29.83 -6.05 -13.64
C VAL A 12 31.00 -5.07 -13.90
N ASP A 13 31.70 -5.18 -15.03
CA ASP A 13 32.91 -4.40 -15.32
C ASP A 13 32.68 -3.15 -16.21
N LEU A 14 31.44 -2.89 -16.64
CA LEU A 14 31.07 -1.67 -17.40
C LEU A 14 30.56 -0.54 -16.48
N LEU A 15 31.42 -0.10 -15.55
CA LEU A 15 31.27 1.16 -14.79
C LEU A 15 32.27 2.23 -15.26
N ARG A 16 32.45 2.37 -16.58
CA ARG A 16 33.08 3.55 -17.20
C ARG A 16 32.19 4.06 -18.32
N PHE A 17 31.47 5.15 -18.05
CA PHE A 17 30.81 5.93 -19.09
C PHE A 17 31.56 7.25 -19.28
N THR A 18 31.99 7.44 -20.52
CA THR A 18 32.69 8.62 -21.05
C THR A 18 31.78 9.84 -21.09
N ASN A 19 32.26 10.98 -20.61
CA ASN A 19 31.64 12.29 -20.82
C ASN A 19 31.54 12.59 -22.33
N GLY A 20 30.33 12.81 -22.83
CA GLY A 20 30.11 13.29 -24.19
C GLY A 20 30.33 14.79 -24.31
N ASP A 21 31.57 15.20 -24.59
CA ASP A 21 31.84 16.52 -25.14
C ASP A 21 31.42 16.54 -26.61
N LYS A 22 30.34 17.27 -26.94
CA LYS A 22 29.97 17.55 -28.33
C LYS A 22 30.95 18.59 -28.90
N LYS A 23 31.90 18.13 -29.73
CA LYS A 23 32.72 19.00 -30.59
C LYS A 23 31.90 19.45 -31.80
N CYS A 24 31.72 20.76 -31.97
CA CYS A 24 31.38 21.35 -33.27
C CYS A 24 32.59 21.24 -34.20
N ALA A 25 32.46 20.50 -35.30
CA ALA A 25 33.44 20.50 -36.38
C ALA A 25 33.10 21.61 -37.38
N GLY A 26 34.08 22.47 -37.65
CA GLY A 26 33.96 23.53 -38.65
C GLY A 26 34.00 22.98 -40.07
N ASN A 27 33.09 23.48 -40.90
CA ASN A 27 33.40 24.11 -42.18
C ASN A 27 32.16 24.88 -42.64
N GLY A 28 32.36 26.15 -43.00
CA GLY A 28 31.31 27.13 -43.14
C GLY A 28 30.21 26.76 -44.12
N VAL A 29 28.99 26.66 -43.60
CA VAL A 29 27.74 26.98 -44.29
C VAL A 29 26.82 27.58 -43.22
N ALA A 30 26.29 28.77 -43.48
CA ALA A 30 25.36 29.45 -42.59
C ALA A 30 24.06 28.64 -42.44
N CYS A 31 23.68 28.30 -41.21
CA CYS A 31 22.35 27.76 -40.92
C CYS A 31 21.36 28.94 -40.92
N HIS A 32 20.52 28.98 -41.95
CA HIS A 32 19.35 29.85 -42.02
C HIS A 32 18.33 29.40 -40.97
N ASP A 33 17.86 30.34 -40.14
CA ASP A 33 16.70 30.15 -39.28
C ASP A 33 15.43 30.12 -40.15
N SER A 34 14.80 28.95 -40.26
CA SER A 34 13.41 28.83 -40.69
C SER A 34 12.60 28.25 -39.54
N VAL A 35 11.85 29.13 -38.88
CA VAL A 35 10.83 28.81 -37.87
C VAL A 35 9.77 27.94 -38.53
N SER A 36 9.65 26.71 -38.07
CA SER A 36 8.49 25.84 -38.29
C SER A 36 7.97 25.38 -36.93
N ASP A 37 6.74 25.78 -36.64
CA ASP A 37 5.96 25.40 -35.47
C ASP A 37 5.59 23.91 -35.57
N ASP A 38 6.47 23.05 -35.07
CA ASP A 38 6.11 21.71 -34.61
C ASP A 38 6.92 21.48 -33.34
N LEU A 39 6.37 21.92 -32.20
CA LEU A 39 6.90 21.61 -30.89
C LEU A 39 6.59 20.13 -30.61
N GLU A 40 7.37 19.25 -31.24
CA GLU A 40 7.39 17.84 -30.89
C GLU A 40 7.97 17.77 -29.47
N VAL A 41 7.08 17.60 -28.48
CA VAL A 41 7.48 17.29 -27.11
C VAL A 41 8.12 15.92 -27.17
N ILE A 42 9.43 15.89 -27.41
CA ILE A 42 10.26 14.72 -27.20
C ILE A 42 10.21 14.45 -25.70
N ILE A 43 9.24 13.63 -25.28
CA ILE A 43 9.32 12.94 -24.01
C ILE A 43 10.55 12.05 -24.17
N GLU A 44 11.68 12.47 -23.59
CA GLU A 44 12.81 11.56 -23.38
C GLU A 44 12.26 10.38 -22.56
N ARG A 45 11.86 9.31 -23.25
CA ARG A 45 11.84 7.98 -22.66
C ARG A 45 13.28 7.77 -22.23
N SER A 46 13.54 7.91 -20.94
CA SER A 46 14.79 7.44 -20.38
C SER A 46 14.79 5.92 -20.60
N ASP A 47 15.38 5.48 -21.71
CA ASP A 47 15.89 4.13 -21.93
C ASP A 47 17.03 3.88 -20.94
N SER A 48 16.72 3.97 -19.64
CA SER A 48 17.60 3.53 -18.58
C SER A 48 17.32 2.06 -18.39
N ASP A 49 18.11 1.25 -19.10
CA ASP A 49 18.12 -0.20 -19.01
C ASP A 49 18.03 -0.66 -17.55
N LEU A 50 17.08 -1.56 -17.29
CA LEU A 50 16.99 -2.23 -16.00
C LEU A 50 18.26 -3.03 -15.74
N LEU A 51 18.75 -2.96 -14.51
CA LEU A 51 19.88 -3.79 -14.07
C LEU A 51 19.49 -5.27 -14.09
N TYR A 52 18.26 -5.57 -13.69
CA TYR A 52 17.65 -6.89 -13.78
C TYR A 52 16.20 -6.79 -14.25
N LYS A 53 15.83 -7.60 -15.25
CA LYS A 53 14.45 -7.71 -15.76
C LYS A 53 13.56 -8.53 -14.81
N VAL A 54 12.25 -8.53 -15.06
CA VAL A 54 11.21 -9.19 -14.23
C VAL A 54 11.45 -10.68 -14.00
N ALA A 55 11.87 -11.39 -15.05
CA ALA A 55 12.12 -12.83 -15.02
C ALA A 55 13.59 -13.19 -14.79
N GLU A 56 14.49 -12.20 -14.64
CA GLU A 56 15.90 -12.48 -14.37
C GLU A 56 16.13 -12.77 -12.88
N HIS A 57 17.08 -13.67 -12.61
CA HIS A 57 17.45 -14.12 -11.27
C HIS A 57 18.80 -13.52 -10.86
N PRO A 58 18.82 -12.46 -10.02
CA PRO A 58 20.07 -11.85 -9.57
C PRO A 58 20.87 -12.81 -8.68
N PRO A 59 22.19 -12.58 -8.54
CA PRO A 59 22.99 -13.28 -7.55
C PRO A 59 22.40 -13.16 -6.13
N ILE A 60 22.39 -14.27 -5.38
CA ILE A 60 21.72 -14.39 -4.07
C ILE A 60 22.03 -13.24 -3.12
N HIS A 61 23.29 -12.78 -3.06
CA HIS A 61 23.70 -11.69 -2.18
C HIS A 61 23.07 -10.34 -2.54
N LEU A 62 22.90 -10.06 -3.84
CA LEU A 62 22.18 -8.86 -4.32
C LEU A 62 20.68 -9.00 -4.10
N THR A 63 20.12 -10.18 -4.36
CA THR A 63 18.70 -10.45 -4.09
C THR A 63 18.37 -10.27 -2.62
N LEU A 64 19.24 -10.74 -1.72
CA LEU A 64 19.09 -10.54 -0.27
C LEU A 64 19.18 -9.06 0.11
N PHE A 65 20.16 -8.34 -0.43
CA PHE A 65 20.33 -6.91 -0.15
C PHE A 65 19.12 -6.08 -0.61
N PHE A 66 18.69 -6.26 -1.87
CA PHE A 66 17.53 -5.53 -2.40
C PHE A 66 16.22 -5.99 -1.77
N GLY A 67 16.09 -7.27 -1.41
CA GLY A 67 14.90 -7.77 -0.71
C GLY A 67 14.77 -7.15 0.68
N PHE A 68 15.89 -7.08 1.42
CA PHE A 68 15.92 -6.42 2.72
C PHE A 68 15.61 -4.92 2.63
N GLN A 69 16.14 -4.27 1.60
CA GLN A 69 15.81 -2.88 1.30
C GLN A 69 14.32 -2.67 1.05
N GLN A 70 13.70 -3.47 0.18
CA GLN A 70 12.26 -3.37 -0.10
C GLN A 70 11.41 -3.65 1.16
N ALA A 71 11.86 -4.56 2.04
CA ALA A 71 11.20 -4.82 3.31
C ALA A 71 11.30 -3.64 4.31
N LEU A 72 12.38 -2.87 4.29
CA LEU A 72 12.53 -1.73 5.19
C LEU A 72 11.75 -0.49 4.75
N VAL A 73 11.53 -0.31 3.44
CA VAL A 73 10.83 0.86 2.90
C VAL A 73 9.37 0.91 3.36
N ALA A 74 8.68 -0.23 3.39
CA ALA A 74 7.26 -0.30 3.75
C ALA A 74 6.98 -0.57 5.24
N ILE A 75 8.01 -0.68 6.07
CA ILE A 75 7.86 -1.08 7.47
C ILE A 75 7.17 -0.01 8.32
N SER A 76 7.46 1.26 8.06
CA SER A 76 6.83 2.40 8.74
C SER A 76 5.34 2.48 8.43
N SER A 77 4.93 2.21 7.18
CA SER A 77 3.52 2.16 6.81
C SER A 77 2.79 1.01 7.48
N SER A 78 3.41 -0.17 7.51
CA SER A 78 2.85 -1.36 8.19
C SER A 78 2.68 -1.10 9.68
N LEU A 79 3.70 -0.54 10.34
CA LEU A 79 3.66 -0.15 11.75
C LEU A 79 2.55 0.87 12.02
N ALA A 80 2.49 1.94 11.23
CA ALA A 80 1.47 2.97 11.40
C ALA A 80 0.06 2.40 11.28
N ILE A 81 -0.20 1.56 10.27
CA ILE A 81 -1.52 0.97 10.06
C ILE A 81 -1.89 0.04 11.22
N SER A 82 -0.97 -0.81 11.71
CA SER A 82 -1.25 -1.67 12.88
C SER A 82 -1.56 -0.87 14.14
N LEU A 83 -0.85 0.25 14.37
CA LEU A 83 -1.14 1.15 15.50
C LEU A 83 -2.49 1.87 15.35
N MET A 84 -2.87 2.22 14.12
CA MET A 84 -4.18 2.81 13.83
C MET A 84 -5.32 1.79 13.99
N VAL A 85 -5.10 0.52 13.64
CA VAL A 85 -6.07 -0.55 13.95
C VAL A 85 -6.23 -0.70 15.47
N ALA A 86 -5.12 -0.71 16.22
CA ALA A 86 -5.16 -0.77 17.68
C ALA A 86 -5.95 0.40 18.28
N GLU A 87 -5.86 1.60 17.69
CA GLU A 87 -6.69 2.75 18.08
C GLU A 87 -8.18 2.50 17.89
N VAL A 88 -8.58 2.08 16.70
CA VAL A 88 -9.99 1.87 16.35
C VAL A 88 -10.61 0.77 17.21
N THR A 89 -9.81 -0.21 17.65
CA THR A 89 -10.25 -1.30 18.52
C THR A 89 -10.10 -1.00 20.01
N CYS A 90 -9.72 0.22 20.39
CA CYS A 90 -9.53 0.66 21.77
C CYS A 90 -8.40 -0.08 22.52
N ALA A 91 -7.38 -0.53 21.79
CA ALA A 91 -6.20 -1.26 22.28
C ALA A 91 -4.95 -0.36 22.44
N MET A 92 -5.11 0.97 22.51
CA MET A 92 -3.98 1.91 22.54
C MET A 92 -3.07 1.76 23.75
N ASP A 93 -3.59 1.28 24.88
CA ASP A 93 -2.83 1.14 26.12
C ASP A 93 -2.24 -0.28 26.28
N ASP A 94 -2.59 -1.20 25.37
CA ASP A 94 -2.10 -2.59 25.39
C ASP A 94 -0.97 -2.77 24.36
N GLU A 95 0.28 -2.62 24.83
CA GLU A 95 1.49 -2.85 24.02
C GLU A 95 1.61 -4.30 23.53
N ALA A 96 1.11 -5.27 24.31
CA ALA A 96 1.17 -6.67 23.93
C ALA A 96 0.23 -6.97 22.76
N LEU A 97 -0.96 -6.37 22.76
CA LEU A 97 -1.90 -6.47 21.67
C LEU A 97 -1.43 -5.73 20.43
N LYS A 98 -0.84 -4.53 20.58
CA LYS A 98 -0.16 -3.83 19.47
C LYS A 98 0.91 -4.69 18.80
N ALA A 99 1.71 -5.41 19.59
CA ALA A 99 2.73 -6.33 19.06
C ALA A 99 2.13 -7.53 18.34
N ARG A 100 1.03 -8.11 18.84
CA ARG A 100 0.31 -9.18 18.15
C ARG A 100 -0.30 -8.72 16.83
N LEU A 101 -0.90 -7.53 16.79
CA LEU A 101 -1.42 -6.93 15.57
C LEU A 101 -0.30 -6.70 14.56
N LEU A 102 0.80 -6.07 14.98
CA LEU A 102 1.95 -5.83 14.10
C LEU A 102 2.59 -7.13 13.60
N SER A 103 2.77 -8.12 14.47
CA SER A 103 3.29 -9.45 14.12
C SER A 103 2.41 -10.12 13.05
N SER A 104 1.09 -10.02 13.19
CA SER A 104 0.13 -10.54 12.21
C SER A 104 0.19 -9.79 10.87
N THR A 105 0.25 -8.46 10.91
CA THR A 105 0.40 -7.60 9.73
C THR A 105 1.70 -7.92 8.97
N LEU A 106 2.85 -7.97 9.67
CA LEU A 106 4.14 -8.26 9.04
C LEU A 106 4.17 -9.68 8.45
N PHE A 107 3.64 -10.66 9.17
CA PHE A 107 3.52 -12.02 8.67
C PHE A 107 2.66 -12.07 7.40
N MET A 108 1.50 -11.41 7.43
CA MET A 108 0.61 -11.38 6.26
C MET A 108 1.22 -10.63 5.09
N ASN A 109 1.88 -9.48 5.28
CA ASN A 109 2.62 -8.81 4.19
C ASN A 109 3.63 -9.74 3.52
N GLY A 110 4.28 -10.60 4.31
CA GLY A 110 5.17 -11.65 3.81
C GLY A 110 4.46 -12.68 2.94
N VAL A 111 3.38 -13.27 3.49
CA VAL A 111 2.54 -14.26 2.78
C VAL A 111 1.99 -13.68 1.48
N THR A 112 1.37 -12.51 1.53
CA THR A 112 0.69 -11.89 0.39
C THR A 112 1.68 -11.46 -0.69
N THR A 113 2.84 -10.93 -0.32
CA THR A 113 3.90 -10.57 -1.28
C THR A 113 4.38 -11.80 -2.03
N ILE A 114 4.66 -12.90 -1.33
CA ILE A 114 5.08 -14.16 -1.97
C ILE A 114 4.00 -14.66 -2.92
N ILE A 115 2.75 -14.74 -2.45
CA ILE A 115 1.61 -15.20 -3.24
C ILE A 115 1.41 -14.35 -4.50
N MET A 116 1.46 -13.03 -4.38
CA MET A 116 1.29 -12.09 -5.50
C MET A 116 2.39 -12.24 -6.55
N ASN A 117 3.65 -12.39 -6.14
CA ASN A 117 4.76 -12.52 -7.08
C ASN A 117 4.84 -13.91 -7.74
N LEU A 118 4.33 -14.95 -7.08
CA LEU A 118 4.32 -16.32 -7.62
C LEU A 118 3.11 -16.61 -8.52
N VAL A 119 1.91 -16.20 -8.09
CA VAL A 119 0.63 -16.59 -8.73
C VAL A 119 -0.11 -15.39 -9.31
N GLY A 120 0.06 -14.21 -8.73
CA GLY A 120 -0.73 -13.00 -9.01
C GLY A 120 -0.50 -12.43 -10.41
N ILE A 121 -0.36 -11.12 -10.51
CA ILE A 121 -0.30 -10.49 -11.83
C ILE A 121 0.97 -10.88 -12.61
N GLY A 122 2.09 -11.19 -11.95
CA GLY A 122 3.36 -11.54 -12.62
C GLY A 122 4.37 -10.39 -12.69
N LEU A 123 4.08 -9.29 -11.98
CA LEU A 123 4.98 -8.14 -11.82
C LEU A 123 5.65 -8.15 -10.44
N PRO A 124 6.84 -7.52 -10.29
CA PRO A 124 7.57 -7.43 -9.02
C PRO A 124 6.88 -6.43 -8.08
N LEU A 125 5.83 -6.88 -7.40
CA LEU A 125 4.97 -6.03 -6.57
C LEU A 125 5.07 -6.41 -5.09
N TYR A 126 5.33 -5.43 -4.24
CA TYR A 126 5.19 -5.60 -2.80
C TYR A 126 3.71 -5.47 -2.41
N GLN A 127 3.22 -6.41 -1.61
CA GLN A 127 1.87 -6.37 -1.02
C GLN A 127 1.98 -5.98 0.45
N GLY A 128 1.27 -4.93 0.83
CA GLY A 128 1.32 -4.38 2.17
C GLY A 128 -0.05 -4.12 2.78
N ALA A 129 -0.02 -3.62 4.01
CA ALA A 129 -1.20 -3.14 4.71
C ALA A 129 -1.84 -1.97 3.95
N ALA A 130 -3.14 -2.07 3.67
CA ALA A 130 -3.87 -1.07 2.89
C ALA A 130 -4.44 0.04 3.77
N SER A 131 -4.00 1.29 3.55
CA SER A 131 -4.54 2.45 4.28
C SER A 131 -6.00 2.74 3.95
N ASP A 132 -6.48 2.35 2.77
CA ASP A 132 -7.87 2.57 2.34
C ASP A 132 -8.89 1.95 3.30
N PHE A 133 -8.51 0.84 3.96
CA PHE A 133 -9.35 0.14 4.92
C PHE A 133 -9.44 0.90 6.26
N LEU A 134 -8.57 1.87 6.53
CA LEU A 134 -8.66 2.70 7.74
C LEU A 134 -9.65 3.86 7.58
N VAL A 135 -9.92 4.34 6.37
CA VAL A 135 -10.85 5.46 6.13
C VAL A 135 -12.24 5.17 6.72
N PRO A 136 -12.90 4.03 6.41
CA PRO A 136 -14.20 3.70 7.00
C PRO A 136 -14.15 3.52 8.53
N LEU A 137 -13.01 3.04 9.06
CA LEU A 137 -12.84 2.80 10.48
C LEU A 137 -12.78 4.10 11.28
N PHE A 138 -12.01 5.07 10.81
CA PHE A 138 -11.97 6.40 11.41
C PHE A 138 -13.30 7.14 11.25
N ALA A 139 -13.97 6.98 10.10
CA ALA A 139 -15.31 7.53 9.91
C ALA A 139 -16.30 6.99 10.96
N MET A 140 -16.24 5.69 11.27
CA MET A 140 -17.05 5.06 12.32
C MET A 140 -16.71 5.59 13.71
N GLN A 141 -15.43 5.76 14.04
CA GLN A 141 -14.97 6.29 15.33
C GLN A 141 -15.40 7.75 15.56
N VAL A 142 -15.44 8.55 14.49
CA VAL A 142 -15.94 9.92 14.57
C VAL A 142 -17.43 9.97 14.90
N ILE A 143 -18.22 9.05 14.34
CA ILE A 143 -19.65 8.93 14.62
C ILE A 143 -19.87 8.45 16.07
N ASP A 144 -19.12 7.46 16.52
CA ASP A 144 -19.18 6.92 17.88
C ASP A 144 -17.96 7.35 18.72
N SER A 145 -17.88 8.65 19.02
CA SER A 145 -16.73 9.20 19.75
C SER A 145 -16.62 8.73 21.20
N GLY A 146 -17.63 8.03 21.72
CA GLY A 146 -17.64 7.39 23.03
C GLY A 146 -17.23 5.92 23.02
N LYS A 147 -16.94 5.34 21.85
CA LYS A 147 -16.71 3.90 21.69
C LYS A 147 -15.66 3.33 22.64
N CYS A 148 -14.57 4.06 22.87
CA CYS A 148 -13.49 3.62 23.77
C CYS A 148 -13.64 4.11 25.23
N SER A 149 -14.72 4.80 25.58
CA SER A 149 -14.94 5.35 26.93
C SER A 149 -15.57 4.34 27.91
N GLY A 150 -15.55 3.04 27.60
CA GLY A 150 -15.93 1.97 28.52
C GLY A 150 -17.43 1.88 28.86
N LYS A 151 -18.32 2.48 28.06
CA LYS A 151 -19.75 2.20 28.18
C LYS A 151 -20.11 1.11 27.18
N PRO A 152 -20.65 -0.04 27.60
CA PRO A 152 -21.07 -1.09 26.68
C PRO A 152 -22.03 -0.50 25.64
N ALA A 153 -21.79 -0.85 24.38
CA ALA A 153 -22.57 -0.38 23.25
C ALA A 153 -24.01 -0.92 23.35
N SER A 154 -24.98 -0.02 23.60
CA SER A 154 -26.43 -0.20 23.39
C SER A 154 -27.16 -1.33 24.17
N PRO A 155 -28.41 -1.11 24.64
CA PRO A 155 -29.08 -1.97 25.63
C PRO A 155 -29.67 -3.28 25.09
N THR A 156 -29.29 -3.74 23.89
CA THR A 156 -29.99 -4.84 23.21
C THR A 156 -29.38 -6.23 23.39
N GLN A 157 -28.22 -6.34 24.06
CA GLN A 157 -27.67 -7.64 24.50
C GLN A 157 -27.52 -7.77 26.02
N ALA A 158 -27.68 -6.67 26.78
CA ALA A 158 -27.71 -6.71 28.25
C ALA A 158 -28.98 -7.38 28.81
N SER A 159 -30.05 -7.48 28.02
CA SER A 159 -31.34 -8.04 28.47
C SER A 159 -31.35 -9.56 28.61
N PHE A 160 -30.27 -10.27 28.27
CA PHE A 160 -30.17 -11.72 28.51
C PHE A 160 -29.39 -12.11 29.78
N MET A 161 -28.71 -11.15 30.44
CA MET A 161 -27.96 -11.42 31.70
C MET A 161 -28.59 -10.78 32.94
N GLU A 162 -29.66 -9.98 32.82
CA GLU A 162 -30.30 -9.35 33.99
C GLU A 162 -31.24 -10.28 34.78
N ASN A 163 -31.52 -11.50 34.26
CA ASN A 163 -32.40 -12.48 34.91
C ASN A 163 -31.67 -13.73 35.47
N VAL A 164 -30.35 -13.69 35.66
CA VAL A 164 -29.62 -14.77 36.33
C VAL A 164 -29.03 -14.28 37.66
N THR A 165 -29.84 -14.50 38.69
CA THR A 165 -29.47 -14.70 40.11
C THR A 165 -28.99 -13.49 40.92
N LEU A 166 -29.96 -12.70 41.38
CA LEU A 166 -29.94 -12.13 42.72
C LEU A 166 -30.23 -13.25 43.75
N SER A 167 -29.24 -14.08 44.07
CA SER A 167 -29.35 -15.09 45.13
C SER A 167 -27.99 -15.47 45.72
N GLY A 168 -27.48 -14.60 46.60
CA GLY A 168 -26.60 -14.97 47.71
C GLY A 168 -25.20 -15.52 47.39
N LEU A 169 -24.17 -14.70 47.63
CA LEU A 169 -23.09 -14.93 48.61
C LEU A 169 -21.97 -13.90 48.43
N ASN A 170 -21.51 -13.37 49.57
CA ASN A 170 -20.28 -12.63 49.88
C ASN A 170 -19.38 -12.15 48.72
N GLY A 171 -19.16 -10.85 48.70
CA GLY A 171 -18.25 -10.15 47.79
C GLY A 171 -16.86 -10.77 47.69
N THR A 172 -16.60 -11.34 46.52
CA THR A 172 -15.29 -11.35 45.88
C THR A 172 -15.37 -10.38 44.71
N ALA A 173 -14.43 -9.46 44.60
CA ALA A 173 -14.30 -8.54 43.48
C ALA A 173 -14.43 -9.30 42.15
N TYR A 174 -15.60 -9.20 41.50
CA TYR A 174 -15.82 -9.72 40.16
C TYR A 174 -15.14 -8.74 39.18
N ASN A 175 -14.29 -9.28 38.31
CA ASN A 175 -13.16 -8.58 37.69
C ASN A 175 -13.54 -7.53 36.64
N VAL A 176 -13.37 -6.24 36.95
CA VAL A 176 -13.50 -5.12 35.99
C VAL A 176 -12.42 -5.18 34.87
N VAL A 177 -11.30 -5.86 35.09
CA VAL A 177 -10.20 -6.02 34.10
C VAL A 177 -10.56 -7.00 32.97
N ASP A 178 -11.49 -7.93 33.21
CA ASP A 178 -11.91 -8.92 32.22
C ASP A 178 -12.81 -8.28 31.14
N ASP A 179 -13.66 -7.33 31.55
CA ASP A 179 -14.65 -6.66 30.70
C ASP A 179 -14.02 -5.77 29.61
N HIS A 180 -12.97 -5.00 29.93
CA HIS A 180 -12.30 -4.15 28.92
C HIS A 180 -11.56 -4.99 27.86
N THR A 181 -10.90 -6.06 28.29
CA THR A 181 -10.16 -6.93 27.36
C THR A 181 -11.14 -7.66 26.44
N GLU A 182 -12.27 -8.13 26.97
CA GLU A 182 -13.33 -8.75 26.17
C GLU A 182 -13.96 -7.74 25.19
N PHE A 183 -14.18 -6.49 25.61
CA PHE A 183 -14.66 -5.42 24.74
C PHE A 183 -13.72 -5.14 23.56
N VAL A 184 -12.41 -5.03 23.82
CA VAL A 184 -11.39 -4.83 22.77
C VAL A 184 -11.35 -6.02 21.82
N LEU A 185 -11.36 -7.24 22.35
CA LEU A 185 -11.38 -8.46 21.54
C LEU A 185 -12.66 -8.58 20.71
N SER A 186 -13.81 -8.17 21.22
CA SER A 186 -15.08 -8.12 20.49
C SER A 186 -14.98 -7.20 19.27
N ASN A 187 -14.40 -6.00 19.44
CA ASN A 187 -14.16 -5.08 18.32
C ASN A 187 -13.23 -5.71 17.26
N ILE A 188 -12.15 -6.37 17.68
CA ILE A 188 -11.24 -7.06 16.75
C ILE A 188 -11.98 -8.16 15.99
N ARG A 189 -12.75 -9.00 16.68
CA ARG A 189 -13.52 -10.10 16.07
C ARG A 189 -14.51 -9.60 15.02
N GLN A 190 -15.17 -8.47 15.26
CA GLN A 190 -16.04 -7.82 14.27
C GLN A 190 -15.27 -7.34 13.04
N LEU A 191 -14.10 -6.73 13.23
CA LEU A 191 -13.22 -6.36 12.10
C LEU A 191 -12.80 -7.60 11.32
N GLN A 192 -12.49 -8.71 11.99
CA GLN A 192 -12.07 -9.97 11.35
C GLN A 192 -13.14 -10.53 10.41
N GLY A 193 -14.35 -10.79 10.92
CA GLY A 193 -15.40 -11.40 10.09
C GLY A 193 -15.88 -10.47 8.97
N SER A 194 -15.98 -9.17 9.24
CA SER A 194 -16.32 -8.18 8.22
C SER A 194 -15.23 -8.06 7.12
N LEU A 195 -13.96 -8.14 7.49
CA LEU A 195 -12.84 -8.12 6.53
C LEU A 195 -12.76 -9.41 5.70
N ILE A 196 -13.03 -10.58 6.30
CA ILE A 196 -13.11 -11.85 5.57
C ILE A 196 -14.17 -11.72 4.46
N ALA A 197 -15.37 -11.24 4.79
CA ALA A 197 -16.43 -11.05 3.82
C ALA A 197 -16.06 -10.01 2.73
N ALA A 198 -15.43 -8.90 3.10
CA ALA A 198 -14.99 -7.88 2.14
C ALA A 198 -13.88 -8.40 1.19
N GLY A 199 -12.93 -9.18 1.71
CA GLY A 199 -11.89 -9.82 0.90
C GLY A 199 -12.47 -10.84 -0.08
N ILE A 200 -13.46 -11.65 0.35
CA ILE A 200 -14.20 -12.55 -0.55
C ILE A 200 -14.92 -11.75 -1.64
N PHE A 201 -15.58 -10.65 -1.27
CA PHE A 201 -16.23 -9.76 -2.23
C PHE A 201 -15.24 -9.21 -3.27
N GLN A 202 -14.10 -8.67 -2.85
CA GLN A 202 -13.03 -8.21 -3.74
C GLN A 202 -12.50 -9.35 -4.63
N GLY A 203 -12.29 -10.53 -4.05
CA GLY A 203 -11.83 -11.72 -4.75
C GLY A 203 -12.79 -12.15 -5.86
N MET A 204 -14.09 -12.11 -5.58
CA MET A 204 -15.16 -12.40 -6.55
C MET A 204 -15.20 -11.35 -7.66
N LEU A 205 -15.01 -10.06 -7.37
CA LEU A 205 -14.95 -9.02 -8.41
C LEU A 205 -13.81 -9.27 -9.41
N GLY A 206 -12.63 -9.66 -8.92
CA GLY A 206 -11.51 -10.06 -9.77
C GLY A 206 -11.81 -11.35 -10.54
N ALA A 207 -12.29 -12.39 -9.85
CA ALA A 207 -12.49 -13.72 -10.42
C ALA A 207 -13.61 -13.78 -11.47
N THR A 208 -14.62 -12.91 -11.37
CA THR A 208 -15.74 -12.84 -12.33
C THR A 208 -15.47 -11.91 -13.51
N GLY A 209 -14.40 -11.12 -13.47
CA GLY A 209 -14.11 -10.11 -14.49
C GLY A 209 -15.12 -8.95 -14.52
N LEU A 210 -15.98 -8.83 -13.50
CA LEU A 210 -16.92 -7.71 -13.34
C LEU A 210 -16.18 -6.36 -13.27
N LEU A 211 -14.91 -6.39 -12.88
CA LEU A 211 -14.00 -5.25 -12.96
C LEU A 211 -13.96 -4.62 -14.35
N GLY A 212 -14.00 -5.40 -15.43
CA GLY A 212 -14.01 -4.87 -16.79
C GLY A 212 -15.27 -4.05 -17.12
N VAL A 213 -16.40 -4.35 -16.48
CA VAL A 213 -17.63 -3.55 -16.58
C VAL A 213 -17.52 -2.28 -15.76
N LEU A 214 -16.99 -2.38 -14.53
CA LEU A 214 -16.77 -1.24 -13.65
C LEU A 214 -15.84 -0.18 -14.28
N MET A 215 -14.73 -0.64 -14.87
CA MET A 215 -13.74 0.19 -15.56
C MET A 215 -14.26 0.89 -16.83
N ARG A 216 -15.48 0.57 -17.26
CA ARG A 216 -16.14 1.27 -18.37
C ARG A 216 -16.78 2.60 -17.92
N PHE A 217 -17.13 2.68 -16.65
CA PHE A 217 -17.75 3.86 -16.02
C PHE A 217 -16.76 4.65 -15.17
N VAL A 218 -15.75 3.97 -14.62
CA VAL A 218 -14.73 4.58 -13.75
C VAL A 218 -13.51 4.97 -14.58
N GLY A 219 -13.34 6.27 -14.82
CA GLY A 219 -12.17 6.84 -15.51
C GLY A 219 -11.16 7.48 -14.56
N PRO A 220 -10.01 7.96 -15.07
CA PRO A 220 -9.01 8.67 -14.27
C PRO A 220 -9.60 9.89 -13.53
N ASN A 221 -10.57 10.57 -14.15
CA ASN A 221 -11.31 11.70 -13.58
C ASN A 221 -12.16 11.34 -12.35
N THR A 222 -12.47 10.06 -12.15
CA THR A 222 -13.16 9.51 -10.97
C THR A 222 -12.17 8.94 -9.94
N ILE A 223 -11.11 8.28 -10.43
CA ILE A 223 -10.10 7.64 -9.57
C ILE A 223 -9.32 8.69 -8.78
N VAL A 224 -8.87 9.77 -9.44
CA VAL A 224 -8.00 10.76 -8.81
C VAL A 224 -8.67 11.43 -7.59
N PRO A 225 -9.91 11.96 -7.66
CA PRO A 225 -10.58 12.51 -6.48
C PRO A 225 -10.69 11.50 -5.33
N THR A 226 -10.98 10.23 -5.65
CA THR A 226 -11.12 9.16 -4.67
C THR A 226 -9.80 8.89 -3.93
N LEU A 227 -8.69 8.73 -4.66
CA LEU A 227 -7.36 8.50 -4.07
C LEU A 227 -6.88 9.72 -3.29
N LEU A 228 -7.10 10.93 -3.84
CA LEU A 228 -6.73 12.18 -3.18
C LEU A 228 -7.46 12.35 -1.85
N LEU A 229 -8.77 12.10 -1.82
CA LEU A 229 -9.58 12.18 -0.59
C LEU A 229 -9.16 11.15 0.44
N THR A 230 -8.78 9.94 0.01
CA THR A 230 -8.22 8.92 0.89
C THR A 230 -6.93 9.41 1.55
N GLY A 231 -6.00 9.97 0.77
CA GLY A 231 -4.75 10.54 1.28
C GLY A 231 -4.97 11.74 2.19
N LEU A 232 -5.89 12.66 1.83
CA LEU A 232 -6.21 13.82 2.65
C LEU A 232 -6.87 13.45 3.97
N TYR A 233 -7.69 12.39 4.02
CA TYR A 233 -8.31 11.94 5.26
C TYR A 233 -7.29 11.34 6.24
N MET A 234 -6.20 10.74 5.73
CA MET A 234 -5.10 10.24 6.56
C MET A 234 -4.36 11.35 7.32
N VAL A 235 -4.56 12.63 6.99
CA VAL A 235 -3.98 13.75 7.76
C VAL A 235 -4.32 13.63 9.24
N LYS A 236 -5.56 13.24 9.61
CA LYS A 236 -5.96 13.04 11.01
C LYS A 236 -5.09 12.00 11.72
N ALA A 237 -4.83 10.90 11.01
CA ALA A 237 -4.05 9.80 11.51
C ALA A 237 -2.56 10.16 11.64
N VAL A 238 -2.00 10.88 10.66
CA VAL A 238 -0.62 11.41 10.71
C VAL A 238 -0.46 12.42 11.85
N MET A 239 -1.43 13.31 12.02
CA MET A 239 -1.43 14.34 13.07
C MET A 239 -1.32 13.73 14.46
N LYS A 240 -1.93 12.58 14.72
CA LYS A 240 -1.84 11.88 16.01
C LYS A 240 -0.39 11.57 16.42
N PHE A 241 0.44 11.20 15.45
CA PHE A 241 1.85 10.90 15.69
C PHE A 241 2.72 12.15 15.73
N VAL A 242 2.44 13.11 14.84
CA VAL A 242 3.22 14.35 14.70
C VAL A 242 3.01 15.30 15.88
N GLN A 243 1.78 15.40 16.41
CA GLN A 243 1.43 16.30 17.50
C GLN A 243 2.20 16.02 18.80
N VAL A 244 2.77 14.82 18.96
CA VAL A 244 3.58 14.46 20.12
C VAL A 244 4.83 15.34 20.22
N GLN A 245 5.52 15.56 19.11
CA GLN A 245 6.67 16.45 19.03
C GLN A 245 6.97 16.85 17.58
N TRP A 246 6.51 18.04 17.19
CA TRP A 246 6.66 18.58 15.83
C TRP A 246 8.12 18.73 15.40
N GLY A 247 9.01 19.11 16.32
CA GLY A 247 10.42 19.35 16.01
C GLY A 247 11.12 18.09 15.49
N VAL A 248 10.88 16.95 16.14
CA VAL A 248 11.44 15.65 15.73
C VAL A 248 10.81 15.20 14.41
N ALA A 249 9.48 15.28 14.29
CA ALA A 249 8.80 14.87 13.06
C ALA A 249 9.26 15.67 11.83
N SER A 250 9.41 16.99 11.98
CA SER A 250 9.92 17.88 10.94
C SER A 250 11.37 17.57 10.58
N CYS A 251 12.21 17.25 11.57
CA CYS A 251 13.59 16.85 11.34
C CYS A 251 13.68 15.56 10.50
N VAL A 252 12.91 14.53 10.85
CA VAL A 252 12.83 13.26 10.09
C VAL A 252 12.37 13.52 8.66
N CYS A 253 11.28 14.27 8.47
CA CYS A 253 10.78 14.61 7.14
C CYS A 253 11.84 15.36 6.31
N SER A 254 12.47 16.38 6.90
CA SER A 254 13.50 17.20 6.23
C SER A 254 14.70 16.35 5.80
N ILE A 255 15.21 15.49 6.67
CA ILE A 255 16.32 14.59 6.34
C ILE A 255 15.93 13.63 5.22
N ALA A 256 14.76 13.00 5.30
CA ALA A 256 14.29 12.10 4.26
C ALA A 256 14.18 12.80 2.90
N VAL A 257 13.66 14.04 2.85
CA VAL A 257 13.56 14.85 1.63
C VAL A 257 14.94 15.28 1.12
N ILE A 258 15.85 15.69 2.00
CA ILE A 258 17.22 16.07 1.63
C ILE A 258 17.94 14.88 0.99
N LEU A 259 17.88 13.71 1.62
CA LEU A 259 18.55 12.51 1.13
C LEU A 259 17.92 11.97 -0.16
N SER A 260 16.59 12.00 -0.28
CA SER A 260 15.87 11.45 -1.44
C SER A 260 15.86 12.38 -2.66
N LEU A 261 15.61 13.68 -2.48
CA LEU A 261 15.39 14.64 -3.56
C LEU A 261 16.62 15.50 -3.83
N TYR A 262 17.18 16.18 -2.82
CA TYR A 262 18.30 17.11 -3.02
C TYR A 262 19.60 16.39 -3.34
N LEU A 263 19.89 15.28 -2.64
CA LEU A 263 21.07 14.46 -2.88
C LEU A 263 20.81 13.32 -3.87
N GLY A 264 19.61 13.19 -4.44
CA GLY A 264 19.24 12.05 -5.31
C GLY A 264 20.14 11.88 -6.54
N LYS A 265 20.74 12.97 -7.06
CA LYS A 265 21.68 12.91 -8.19
C LYS A 265 23.13 12.57 -7.78
N ARG A 266 23.47 12.63 -6.49
CA ARG A 266 24.82 12.34 -5.99
C ARG A 266 24.93 10.85 -5.69
N ARG A 267 26.02 10.22 -6.12
CA ARG A 267 26.37 8.85 -5.73
C ARG A 267 27.31 8.91 -4.54
N PHE A 268 27.12 8.07 -3.51
CA PHE A 268 28.05 8.00 -2.38
C PHE A 268 29.10 6.91 -2.60
N PRO A 269 30.36 7.15 -2.19
CA PRO A 269 31.40 6.13 -2.19
C PRO A 269 31.17 5.17 -1.03
N ILE A 270 30.88 3.90 -1.34
CA ILE A 270 30.71 2.85 -0.35
C ILE A 270 31.96 1.96 -0.39
N PRO A 271 32.68 1.81 0.73
CA PRO A 271 33.75 0.84 0.82
C PRO A 271 33.17 -0.58 0.70
N PHE A 272 33.52 -1.30 -0.36
CA PHE A 272 33.11 -2.69 -0.57
C PHE A 272 34.34 -3.60 -0.61
N TRP A 273 34.24 -4.74 0.05
CA TRP A 273 35.30 -5.74 0.06
C TRP A 273 34.88 -6.96 -0.75
N ASN A 274 35.66 -7.31 -1.78
CA ASN A 274 35.45 -8.53 -2.55
C ASN A 274 36.72 -9.40 -2.48
N ARG A 275 36.53 -10.72 -2.37
CA ARG A 275 37.61 -11.71 -2.28
C ARG A 275 38.54 -11.71 -3.51
N GLN A 276 38.07 -11.19 -4.65
CA GLN A 276 38.84 -11.08 -5.90
C GLN A 276 39.57 -9.74 -6.05
N ASN A 277 38.93 -8.62 -5.71
CA ASN A 277 39.45 -7.26 -5.98
C ASN A 277 39.94 -6.52 -4.72
N GLY A 278 39.88 -7.16 -3.54
CA GLY A 278 40.18 -6.50 -2.27
C GLY A 278 39.18 -5.39 -1.96
N PHE A 279 39.65 -4.36 -1.25
CA PHE A 279 38.87 -3.20 -0.85
C PHE A 279 38.75 -2.23 -2.02
N HIS A 280 37.55 -2.01 -2.52
CA HIS A 280 37.27 -1.08 -3.63
C HIS A 280 36.04 -0.24 -3.30
N ILE A 281 35.98 0.96 -3.87
CA ILE A 281 34.91 1.91 -3.59
C ILE A 281 33.82 1.73 -4.67
N LEU A 282 32.64 1.31 -4.24
CA LEU A 282 31.45 1.21 -5.09
C LEU A 282 30.65 2.52 -5.01
N TRP A 283 30.34 3.11 -6.16
CA TRP A 283 29.53 4.33 -6.23
C TRP A 283 28.05 3.98 -6.40
N TYR A 284 27.29 4.02 -5.31
CA TYR A 284 25.87 3.62 -5.28
C TYR A 284 25.03 4.63 -4.47
N PRO A 285 23.80 5.00 -4.92
CA PRO A 285 22.96 6.01 -4.26
C PRO A 285 22.22 5.43 -3.03
N LEU A 286 22.96 4.87 -2.07
CA LEU A 286 22.39 4.20 -0.89
C LEU A 286 21.56 5.15 -0.02
N HIS A 287 22.00 6.39 0.14
CA HIS A 287 21.32 7.43 0.92
C HIS A 287 19.92 7.75 0.38
N GLN A 288 19.73 7.72 -0.94
CA GLN A 288 18.43 7.98 -1.57
C GLN A 288 17.46 6.83 -1.28
N VAL A 289 17.97 5.62 -1.47
CA VAL A 289 17.24 4.37 -1.34
C VAL A 289 16.79 4.10 0.11
N PHE A 290 17.67 4.34 1.08
CA PHE A 290 17.37 4.18 2.50
C PHE A 290 17.02 5.50 3.19
N SER A 291 16.61 6.53 2.43
CA SER A 291 16.38 7.89 2.94
C SER A 291 15.44 7.93 4.13
N ILE A 292 14.29 7.25 4.05
CA ILE A 292 13.30 7.18 5.14
C ILE A 292 13.89 6.46 6.36
N LEU A 293 14.56 5.32 6.16
CA LEU A 293 15.15 4.55 7.27
C LEU A 293 16.25 5.34 7.98
N ILE A 294 17.15 5.96 7.22
CA ILE A 294 18.21 6.82 7.77
C ILE A 294 17.59 7.98 8.55
N ALA A 295 16.57 8.64 7.99
CA ALA A 295 15.86 9.70 8.69
C ALA A 295 15.20 9.21 9.98
N MET A 296 14.59 8.03 9.99
CA MET A 296 14.02 7.43 11.20
C MET A 296 15.09 7.12 12.25
N MET A 297 16.25 6.59 11.86
CA MET A 297 17.37 6.35 12.79
C MET A 297 17.88 7.65 13.41
N VAL A 298 18.01 8.73 12.61
CA VAL A 298 18.42 10.05 13.12
C VAL A 298 17.36 10.64 14.03
N GLY A 299 16.08 10.53 13.68
CA GLY A 299 14.97 10.97 14.54
C GLY A 299 14.92 10.20 15.86
N TRP A 300 15.17 8.89 15.81
CA TRP A 300 15.23 8.05 17.01
C TRP A 300 16.40 8.43 17.91
N LEU A 301 17.58 8.69 17.33
CA LEU A 301 18.73 9.22 18.07
C LEU A 301 18.42 10.57 18.71
N LEU A 302 17.74 11.47 17.99
CA LEU A 302 17.32 12.77 18.51
C LEU A 302 16.34 12.61 19.68
N CYS A 303 15.36 11.72 19.58
CA CYS A 303 14.49 11.35 20.70
C CYS A 303 15.28 10.83 21.90
N GLY A 304 16.30 9.98 21.67
CA GLY A 304 17.18 9.48 22.73
C GLY A 304 17.93 10.61 23.45
N ILE A 305 18.48 11.57 22.69
CA ILE A 305 19.14 12.75 23.26
C ILE A 305 18.14 13.57 24.10
N LEU A 306 16.95 13.85 23.57
CA LEU A 306 15.91 14.62 24.28
C LEU A 306 15.47 13.93 25.57
N THR A 307 15.36 12.60 25.53
CA THR A 307 15.06 11.75 26.70
C THR A 307 16.16 11.89 27.77
N MET A 308 17.43 11.76 27.38
CA MET A 308 18.57 11.90 28.31
C MET A 308 18.71 13.29 28.91
N THR A 309 18.36 14.34 28.15
CA THR A 309 18.41 15.72 28.62
C THR A 309 17.24 16.12 29.53
N GLY A 310 16.25 15.24 29.75
CA GLY A 310 15.08 15.52 30.57
C GLY A 310 14.12 16.55 29.97
N VAL A 311 14.19 16.77 28.65
CA VAL A 311 13.30 17.72 27.93
C VAL A 311 11.89 17.14 27.76
N LEU A 312 11.78 15.82 27.67
CA LEU A 312 10.50 15.11 27.53
C LEU A 312 9.97 14.72 28.91
N SER A 313 8.68 14.97 29.17
CA SER A 313 8.01 14.58 30.41
C SER A 313 8.15 13.09 30.74
N ASP A 314 8.42 12.77 32.01
CA ASP A 314 8.48 11.39 32.53
C ASP A 314 7.08 10.80 32.84
N ASP A 315 6.02 11.61 32.88
CA ASP A 315 4.67 11.16 33.23
C ASP A 315 4.06 10.31 32.09
N PRO A 316 3.74 9.01 32.32
CA PRO A 316 3.13 8.14 31.30
C PRO A 316 1.81 8.66 30.73
N LYS A 317 1.10 9.54 31.46
CA LYS A 317 -0.15 10.16 30.98
C LYS A 317 0.07 11.35 30.07
N SER A 318 1.28 11.90 30.05
CA SER A 318 1.61 13.01 29.17
C SER A 318 1.78 12.53 27.73
N VAL A 319 1.31 13.31 26.77
CA VAL A 319 1.44 12.98 25.33
C VAL A 319 2.91 12.81 24.95
N GLU A 320 3.78 13.67 25.50
CA GLU A 320 5.23 13.71 25.27
C GLU A 320 5.96 12.42 25.68
N PHE A 321 5.40 11.64 26.60
CA PHE A 321 5.96 10.34 26.98
C PHE A 321 6.13 9.41 25.77
N ASN A 322 5.22 9.49 24.79
CA ASN A 322 5.29 8.70 23.55
C ASN A 322 6.42 9.13 22.58
N ALA A 323 7.10 10.25 22.84
CA ALA A 323 8.31 10.66 22.13
C ALA A 323 9.60 10.09 22.73
N ARG A 324 9.53 9.51 23.93
CA ARG A 324 10.72 8.99 24.60
C ARG A 324 11.14 7.65 24.02
N THR A 325 12.44 7.38 24.08
CA THR A 325 13.03 6.13 23.58
C THR A 325 12.98 5.00 24.62
N ASP A 326 12.94 5.34 25.91
CA ASP A 326 12.89 4.39 27.03
C ASP A 326 11.47 3.95 27.41
N ALA A 327 10.44 4.67 26.95
CA ALA A 327 9.02 4.45 27.29
C ALA A 327 8.51 3.01 27.11
N ARG A 328 9.14 2.23 26.22
CA ARG A 328 8.74 0.84 25.88
C ARG A 328 9.91 -0.15 25.99
N SER A 329 10.96 0.21 26.73
CA SER A 329 12.17 -0.61 26.86
C SER A 329 11.91 -1.92 27.62
N ASP A 330 11.09 -1.88 28.68
CA ASP A 330 10.71 -3.06 29.46
C ASP A 330 10.00 -4.12 28.60
N TYR A 331 9.13 -3.66 27.69
CA TYR A 331 8.42 -4.55 26.77
C TYR A 331 9.34 -5.30 25.80
N ILE A 332 10.47 -4.69 25.41
CA ILE A 332 11.48 -5.37 24.60
C ILE A 332 12.12 -6.50 25.41
N ALA A 333 12.31 -6.36 26.71
CA ALA A 333 12.88 -7.41 27.56
C ALA A 333 11.87 -8.57 27.79
N GLU A 334 10.59 -8.25 28.00
CA GLU A 334 9.54 -9.22 28.33
C GLU A 334 8.98 -10.00 27.12
N SER A 335 9.01 -9.41 25.92
CA SER A 335 8.44 -10.03 24.72
C SER A 335 9.06 -11.39 24.37
N ALA A 336 8.26 -12.32 23.86
CA ALA A 336 8.74 -13.63 23.44
C ALA A 336 9.69 -13.53 22.22
N TRP A 337 10.67 -14.43 22.13
CA TRP A 337 11.55 -14.52 20.96
C TRP A 337 10.80 -14.94 19.70
N ILE A 338 9.94 -15.95 19.84
CA ILE A 338 9.13 -16.50 18.76
C ILE A 338 7.67 -16.28 19.14
N GLN A 339 6.93 -15.64 18.25
CA GLN A 339 5.49 -15.43 18.35
C GLN A 339 4.90 -15.74 16.99
N PHE A 340 4.15 -16.82 16.88
CA PHE A 340 3.60 -17.27 15.61
C PHE A 340 2.16 -16.75 15.44
N PRO A 341 1.87 -15.88 14.45
CA PRO A 341 0.49 -15.50 14.14
C PRO A 341 -0.29 -16.70 13.62
N TYR A 342 -1.53 -16.87 14.08
CA TYR A 342 -2.40 -17.94 13.60
C TYR A 342 -3.84 -17.46 13.39
N PRO A 343 -4.60 -18.11 12.49
CA PRO A 343 -6.00 -17.77 12.25
C PRO A 343 -6.82 -17.87 13.53
N GLY A 344 -7.64 -16.84 13.82
CA GLY A 344 -8.53 -16.84 14.99
C GLY A 344 -7.83 -16.61 16.33
N GLN A 345 -6.59 -16.09 16.35
CA GLN A 345 -5.86 -15.81 17.60
C GLN A 345 -6.55 -14.83 18.56
N PHE A 346 -7.53 -14.06 18.08
CA PHE A 346 -8.32 -13.11 18.88
C PHE A 346 -9.70 -13.67 19.29
N GLY A 347 -10.00 -14.93 18.95
CA GLY A 347 -11.26 -15.61 19.23
C GLY A 347 -12.09 -15.92 17.98
N PRO A 348 -13.36 -16.35 18.15
CA PRO A 348 -14.24 -16.66 17.02
C PRO A 348 -14.57 -15.41 16.20
N PHE A 349 -14.72 -15.57 14.89
CA PHE A 349 -15.04 -14.47 14.00
C PHE A 349 -16.46 -13.96 14.24
N ASP A 350 -16.61 -12.65 14.37
CA ASP A 350 -17.89 -11.98 14.48
C ASP A 350 -18.10 -11.06 13.28
N PHE A 351 -19.34 -10.69 12.97
CA PHE A 351 -19.68 -9.97 11.75
C PHE A 351 -20.50 -8.71 12.04
N ASN A 352 -19.99 -7.58 11.56
CA ASN A 352 -20.67 -6.31 11.60
C ASN A 352 -20.96 -5.80 10.18
N VAL A 353 -22.24 -5.64 9.84
CA VAL A 353 -22.70 -5.22 8.50
C VAL A 353 -22.13 -3.85 8.11
N SER A 354 -22.10 -2.89 9.04
CA SER A 354 -21.58 -1.56 8.79
C SER A 354 -20.10 -1.64 8.42
N VAL A 355 -19.28 -2.27 9.28
CA VAL A 355 -17.85 -2.46 9.02
C VAL A 355 -17.60 -3.18 7.69
N PHE A 356 -18.40 -4.20 7.36
CA PHE A 356 -18.30 -4.91 6.09
C PHE A 356 -18.54 -3.99 4.90
N LEU A 357 -19.59 -3.17 4.92
CA LEU A 357 -19.87 -2.22 3.84
C LEU A 357 -18.74 -1.20 3.70
N GLY A 358 -18.18 -0.73 4.82
CA GLY A 358 -17.02 0.15 4.83
C GLY A 358 -15.81 -0.50 4.15
N PHE A 359 -15.49 -1.75 4.50
CA PHE A 359 -14.40 -2.50 3.89
C PHE A 359 -14.67 -2.90 2.44
N ALA A 360 -15.92 -3.16 2.04
CA ALA A 360 -16.27 -3.43 0.65
C ALA A 360 -16.02 -2.20 -0.24
N ILE A 361 -16.28 -1.00 0.28
CA ILE A 361 -15.93 0.26 -0.39
C ILE A 361 -14.43 0.46 -0.44
N ALA A 362 -13.74 0.27 0.69
CA ALA A 362 -12.28 0.33 0.73
C ALA A 362 -11.65 -0.64 -0.27
N SER A 363 -12.26 -1.81 -0.48
CA SER A 363 -11.82 -2.78 -1.48
C SER A 363 -11.95 -2.23 -2.90
N ILE A 364 -13.03 -1.51 -3.23
CA ILE A 364 -13.17 -0.87 -4.56
C ILE A 364 -12.10 0.21 -4.76
N THR A 365 -11.85 1.04 -3.74
CA THR A 365 -10.79 2.06 -3.79
C THR A 365 -9.41 1.42 -3.95
N SER A 366 -9.12 0.36 -3.18
CA SER A 366 -7.88 -0.41 -3.26
C SER A 366 -7.68 -1.06 -4.63
N ILE A 367 -8.74 -1.57 -5.28
CA ILE A 367 -8.64 -2.05 -6.67
C ILE A 367 -8.18 -0.91 -7.60
N MET A 368 -8.72 0.30 -7.44
CA MET A 368 -8.33 1.44 -8.28
C MET A 368 -6.87 1.83 -8.06
N ASP A 369 -6.39 1.77 -6.81
CA ASP A 369 -4.99 2.02 -6.46
C ASP A 369 -4.05 0.96 -7.06
N SER A 370 -4.37 -0.33 -6.86
CA SER A 370 -3.64 -1.47 -7.43
C SER A 370 -3.53 -1.40 -8.96
N LEU A 371 -4.58 -0.96 -9.66
CA LEU A 371 -4.51 -0.78 -11.11
C LEU A 371 -3.45 0.24 -11.50
N GLY A 372 -3.42 1.39 -10.82
CA GLY A 372 -2.38 2.41 -11.04
C GLY A 372 -0.98 1.84 -10.83
N ASP A 373 -0.80 1.09 -9.74
CA ASP A 373 0.46 0.44 -9.41
C ASP A 373 0.88 -0.63 -10.41
N TYR A 374 -0.06 -1.42 -10.94
CA TYR A 374 0.23 -2.43 -11.96
C TYR A 374 0.77 -1.79 -13.24
N TYR A 375 0.14 -0.72 -13.72
CA TYR A 375 0.61 0.00 -14.92
C TYR A 375 1.92 0.73 -14.67
N ALA A 376 2.07 1.38 -13.51
CA ALA A 376 3.30 2.05 -13.13
C ALA A 376 4.46 1.05 -13.04
N CYS A 377 4.24 -0.11 -12.41
CA CYS A 377 5.23 -1.17 -12.32
C CYS A 377 5.61 -1.73 -13.69
N ALA A 378 4.63 -2.02 -14.55
CA ALA A 378 4.90 -2.48 -15.91
C ALA A 378 5.74 -1.46 -16.69
N GLN A 379 5.40 -0.18 -16.58
CA GLN A 379 6.16 0.91 -17.23
C GLN A 379 7.59 1.03 -16.67
N ILE A 380 7.76 0.97 -15.35
CA ILE A 380 9.09 1.01 -14.69
C ILE A 380 9.93 -0.21 -15.11
N CYS A 381 9.29 -1.38 -15.22
CA CYS A 381 9.94 -2.63 -15.59
C CYS A 381 10.12 -2.81 -17.10
N SER A 382 9.79 -1.80 -17.92
CA SER A 382 9.78 -1.90 -19.39
C SER A 382 9.04 -3.15 -19.88
N ALA A 383 8.02 -3.57 -19.15
CA ALA A 383 7.16 -4.70 -19.47
C ALA A 383 5.95 -4.21 -20.28
N PRO A 384 5.38 -5.06 -21.16
CA PRO A 384 4.15 -4.70 -21.85
C PRO A 384 3.02 -4.44 -20.82
N PRO A 385 2.00 -3.63 -21.16
CA PRO A 385 0.90 -3.39 -20.25
C PRO A 385 0.18 -4.70 -19.87
N PRO A 386 -0.27 -4.84 -18.61
CA PRO A 386 -0.85 -6.08 -18.13
C PRO A 386 -2.15 -6.43 -18.85
N PRO A 387 -2.30 -7.66 -19.37
CA PRO A 387 -3.55 -8.08 -20.00
C PRO A 387 -4.67 -8.25 -18.97
N ARG A 388 -5.94 -8.16 -19.42
CA ARG A 388 -7.14 -8.27 -18.58
C ARG A 388 -7.12 -9.49 -17.65
N HIS A 389 -6.70 -10.64 -18.15
CA HIS A 389 -6.67 -11.88 -17.36
C HIS A 389 -5.67 -11.81 -16.21
N ALA A 390 -4.53 -11.14 -16.41
CA ALA A 390 -3.51 -10.97 -15.38
C ALA A 390 -3.96 -9.95 -14.32
N ILE A 391 -4.66 -8.89 -14.73
CA ILE A 391 -5.27 -7.92 -13.82
C ILE A 391 -6.35 -8.59 -12.96
N ASN A 392 -7.30 -9.29 -13.59
CA ASN A 392 -8.37 -10.01 -12.88
C ASN A 392 -7.80 -11.02 -11.89
N ARG A 393 -6.73 -11.73 -12.27
CA ARG A 393 -6.00 -12.65 -11.40
C ARG A 393 -5.32 -11.95 -10.23
N GLY A 394 -4.63 -10.83 -10.48
CA GLY A 394 -4.02 -10.00 -9.44
C GLY A 394 -5.04 -9.54 -8.41
N ILE A 395 -6.14 -8.92 -8.85
CA ILE A 395 -7.21 -8.44 -7.97
C ILE A 395 -7.93 -9.57 -7.24
N ALA A 396 -8.19 -10.69 -7.91
CA ALA A 396 -8.79 -11.86 -7.25
C ALA A 396 -7.91 -12.35 -6.08
N LEU A 397 -6.60 -12.33 -6.30
CA LEU A 397 -5.61 -12.75 -5.31
C LEU A 397 -5.45 -11.73 -4.18
N GLU A 398 -5.52 -10.43 -4.46
CA GLU A 398 -5.56 -9.37 -3.42
C GLU A 398 -6.77 -9.53 -2.51
N GLY A 399 -7.96 -9.79 -3.07
CA GLY A 399 -9.15 -10.07 -2.27
C GLY A 399 -9.03 -11.34 -1.43
N PHE A 400 -8.51 -12.42 -2.02
CA PHE A 400 -8.22 -13.67 -1.30
C PHE A 400 -7.23 -13.46 -0.14
N CYS A 401 -6.14 -12.76 -0.40
CA CYS A 401 -5.14 -12.39 0.59
C CYS A 401 -5.72 -11.49 1.69
N SER A 402 -6.59 -10.55 1.34
CA SER A 402 -7.31 -9.71 2.29
C SER A 402 -8.25 -10.51 3.19
N ALA A 403 -8.91 -11.54 2.64
CA ALA A 403 -9.73 -12.45 3.45
C ALA A 403 -8.87 -13.24 4.45
N ILE A 404 -7.71 -13.75 4.03
CA ILE A 404 -6.76 -14.40 4.94
C ILE A 404 -6.25 -13.40 5.99
N SER A 405 -5.96 -12.15 5.61
CA SER A 405 -5.57 -11.09 6.54
C SER A 405 -6.61 -10.89 7.65
N GLY A 406 -7.90 -10.95 7.31
CA GLY A 406 -9.01 -10.95 8.27
C GLY A 406 -8.98 -12.17 9.21
N MET A 407 -8.70 -13.36 8.70
CA MET A 407 -8.56 -14.57 9.53
C MET A 407 -7.42 -14.45 10.56
N PHE A 408 -6.29 -13.86 10.17
CA PHE A 408 -5.14 -13.64 11.05
C PHE A 408 -5.32 -12.44 11.99
N GLY A 409 -6.32 -11.60 11.75
CA GLY A 409 -6.68 -10.50 12.64
C GLY A 409 -5.84 -9.24 12.47
N CYS A 410 -5.40 -8.95 11.25
CA CYS A 410 -4.64 -7.72 10.98
C CYS A 410 -5.52 -6.45 11.08
N GLY A 411 -6.84 -6.58 10.93
CA GLY A 411 -7.80 -5.47 10.97
C GLY A 411 -7.80 -4.56 9.74
N HIS A 412 -7.04 -4.91 8.70
CA HIS A 412 -6.96 -4.21 7.42
C HIS A 412 -6.77 -5.20 6.25
N GLY A 413 -7.23 -4.82 5.05
CA GLY A 413 -6.95 -5.54 3.81
C GLY A 413 -5.49 -5.42 3.37
N THR A 414 -5.14 -6.15 2.32
CA THR A 414 -3.82 -6.12 1.70
C THR A 414 -3.92 -5.63 0.27
N THR A 415 -3.01 -4.75 -0.13
CA THR A 415 -3.01 -4.12 -1.46
C THR A 415 -1.58 -3.95 -1.97
N THR A 416 -1.45 -3.66 -3.26
CA THR A 416 -0.17 -3.25 -3.84
C THR A 416 0.27 -1.91 -3.27
N TYR A 417 1.55 -1.76 -2.97
CA TYR A 417 2.08 -0.57 -2.32
C TYR A 417 2.97 0.26 -3.26
N GLY A 418 2.43 1.37 -3.76
CA GLY A 418 3.12 2.29 -4.67
C GLY A 418 4.43 2.87 -4.13
N GLY A 419 4.61 2.96 -2.80
CA GLY A 419 5.87 3.43 -2.20
C GLY A 419 7.09 2.59 -2.58
N ASN A 420 6.91 1.26 -2.71
CA ASN A 420 7.99 0.35 -3.12
C ASN A 420 8.28 0.44 -4.63
N LEU A 421 7.34 0.92 -5.44
CA LEU A 421 7.55 1.20 -6.87
C LEU A 421 8.50 2.37 -7.09
N GLY A 422 8.46 3.39 -6.22
CA GLY A 422 9.42 4.50 -6.27
C GLY A 422 10.86 3.98 -6.15
N VAL A 423 11.10 3.06 -5.21
CA VAL A 423 12.41 2.43 -5.00
C VAL A 423 12.78 1.51 -6.17
N LEU A 424 11.82 0.83 -6.77
CA LEU A 424 12.01 0.05 -7.99
C LEU A 424 12.51 0.92 -9.15
N GLY A 425 11.89 2.09 -9.37
CA GLY A 425 12.28 3.04 -10.41
C GLY A 425 13.66 3.66 -10.19
N LEU A 426 14.11 3.76 -8.94
CA LEU A 426 15.44 4.26 -8.59
C LEU A 426 16.53 3.19 -8.71
N THR A 427 16.27 2.00 -8.16
CA THR A 427 17.25 0.91 -8.16
C THR A 427 17.38 0.21 -9.49
N ARG A 428 16.35 0.29 -10.34
CA ARG A 428 16.29 -0.38 -11.65
C ARG A 428 16.42 -1.90 -11.53
N VAL A 429 16.00 -2.48 -10.40
CA VAL A 429 16.02 -3.93 -10.16
C VAL A 429 14.60 -4.48 -10.22
N GLY A 430 14.16 -4.86 -11.42
CA GLY A 430 12.80 -5.36 -11.71
C GLY A 430 12.52 -6.80 -11.30
N SER A 431 13.45 -7.53 -10.68
CA SER A 431 13.31 -8.98 -10.47
C SER A 431 12.25 -9.35 -9.42
N ARG A 432 11.41 -10.37 -9.72
CA ARG A 432 10.44 -10.93 -8.78
C ARG A 432 11.08 -11.61 -7.57
N ASP A 433 12.27 -12.19 -7.75
CA ASP A 433 12.99 -12.86 -6.66
C ASP A 433 13.29 -11.91 -5.50
N VAL A 434 13.56 -10.65 -5.82
CA VAL A 434 13.79 -9.60 -4.81
C VAL A 434 12.57 -9.40 -3.94
N MET A 435 11.37 -9.36 -4.54
CA MET A 435 10.11 -9.22 -3.81
C MET A 435 9.75 -10.48 -3.03
N ILE A 436 10.03 -11.67 -3.58
CA ILE A 436 9.84 -12.94 -2.86
C ILE A 436 10.74 -12.97 -1.63
N VAL A 437 12.02 -12.58 -1.74
CA VAL A 437 12.94 -12.50 -0.60
C VAL A 437 12.48 -11.43 0.40
N ALA A 438 11.97 -10.27 -0.05
CA ALA A 438 11.36 -9.29 0.84
C ALA A 438 10.17 -9.90 1.62
N GLY A 439 9.33 -10.70 0.96
CA GLY A 439 8.24 -11.42 1.60
C GLY A 439 8.73 -12.44 2.64
N VAL A 440 9.80 -13.19 2.35
CA VAL A 440 10.43 -14.11 3.32
C VAL A 440 10.97 -13.35 4.53
N ILE A 441 11.59 -12.19 4.32
CA ILE A 441 12.07 -11.33 5.42
C ILE A 441 10.91 -10.87 6.31
N TYR A 442 9.77 -10.49 5.71
CA TYR A 442 8.57 -10.13 6.46
C TYR A 442 7.96 -11.30 7.25
N LEU A 443 7.99 -12.53 6.71
CA LEU A 443 7.62 -13.72 7.48
C LEU A 443 8.49 -13.88 8.73
N ILE A 444 9.81 -13.71 8.57
CA ILE A 444 10.76 -13.79 9.69
C ILE A 444 10.48 -12.67 10.70
N PHE A 445 10.24 -11.43 10.26
CA PHE A 445 9.89 -10.32 11.14
C PHE A 445 8.58 -10.57 11.89
N GLY A 446 7.54 -11.08 11.23
CA GLY A 446 6.26 -11.39 11.85
C GLY A 446 6.36 -12.50 12.90
N ILE A 447 7.22 -13.50 12.70
CA ILE A 447 7.42 -14.61 13.65
C ILE A 447 8.33 -14.20 14.83
N THR A 448 9.19 -13.19 14.65
CA THR A 448 10.17 -12.79 15.66
C THR A 448 9.60 -11.71 16.59
N GLY A 449 9.06 -12.11 17.74
CA GLY A 449 8.37 -11.20 18.66
C GLY A 449 9.24 -10.03 19.16
N LYS A 450 10.53 -10.27 19.39
CA LYS A 450 11.51 -9.21 19.74
C LYS A 450 11.63 -8.14 18.65
N VAL A 451 11.57 -8.53 17.38
CA VAL A 451 11.64 -7.59 16.25
C VAL A 451 10.39 -6.70 16.23
N CYS A 452 9.20 -7.27 16.45
CA CYS A 452 7.97 -6.50 16.60
C CYS A 452 8.02 -5.53 17.80
N ALA A 453 8.56 -5.97 18.94
CA ALA A 453 8.73 -5.11 20.12
C ALA A 453 9.65 -3.92 19.84
N VAL A 454 10.76 -4.14 19.12
CA VAL A 454 11.66 -3.06 18.67
C VAL A 454 10.93 -2.07 17.76
N PHE A 455 10.13 -2.54 16.79
CA PHE A 455 9.38 -1.63 15.93
C PHE A 455 8.32 -0.82 16.69
N ILE A 456 7.66 -1.41 17.67
CA ILE A 456 6.70 -0.68 18.51
C ILE A 456 7.38 0.35 19.41
N SER A 457 8.63 0.11 19.81
CA SER A 457 9.42 1.07 20.58
C SER A 457 9.81 2.33 19.80
N ILE A 458 9.59 2.36 18.48
CA ILE A 458 9.85 3.55 17.67
C ILE A 458 8.99 4.71 18.19
N PRO A 459 9.60 5.85 18.57
CA PRO A 459 8.86 6.99 19.07
C PRO A 459 7.84 7.50 18.06
N TYR A 460 6.66 7.89 18.56
CA TYR A 460 5.57 8.38 17.70
C TYR A 460 5.95 9.56 16.79
N PRO A 461 6.67 10.61 17.22
CA PRO A 461 7.02 11.70 16.31
C PRO A 461 7.97 11.27 15.18
N VAL A 462 8.81 10.25 15.41
CA VAL A 462 9.68 9.68 14.37
C VAL A 462 8.85 8.99 13.30
N LEU A 463 7.88 8.17 13.73
CA LEU A 463 6.92 7.54 12.85
C LEU A 463 6.08 8.58 12.09
N GLY A 464 5.64 9.63 12.77
CA GLY A 464 4.89 10.74 12.18
C GLY A 464 5.67 11.44 11.05
N GLY A 465 6.96 11.72 11.26
CA GLY A 465 7.83 12.30 10.23
C GLY A 465 7.98 11.39 8.99
N ALA A 466 8.09 10.08 9.18
CA ALA A 466 8.12 9.12 8.07
C ALA A 466 6.78 9.06 7.33
N LEU A 467 5.65 9.12 8.05
CA LEU A 467 4.31 9.13 7.47
C LEU A 467 4.03 10.38 6.61
N ILE A 468 4.53 11.56 7.01
CA ILE A 468 4.42 12.78 6.19
C ILE A 468 5.01 12.54 4.79
N VAL A 469 6.20 11.94 4.72
CA VAL A 469 6.88 11.66 3.44
C VAL A 469 6.11 10.63 2.62
N MET A 470 5.66 9.53 3.25
CA MET A 470 4.95 8.46 2.55
C MET A 470 3.58 8.91 2.02
N PHE A 471 2.73 9.51 2.87
CA PHE A 471 1.42 9.99 2.43
C PHE A 471 1.54 11.20 1.50
N GLY A 472 2.55 12.04 1.67
CA GLY A 472 2.86 13.12 0.72
C GLY A 472 3.20 12.59 -0.67
N MET A 473 4.03 11.55 -0.76
CA MET A 473 4.34 10.89 -2.03
C MET A 473 3.10 10.20 -2.63
N PHE A 474 2.28 9.52 -1.82
CA PHE A 474 1.01 8.92 -2.25
C PHE A 474 0.07 9.96 -2.89
N ILE A 475 -0.13 11.11 -2.22
CA ILE A 475 -0.92 12.22 -2.76
C ILE A 475 -0.33 12.72 -4.09
N GLY A 476 1.00 12.82 -4.19
CA GLY A 476 1.68 13.19 -5.44
C GLY A 476 1.43 12.22 -6.59
N ILE A 477 1.46 10.91 -6.34
CA ILE A 477 1.17 9.85 -7.32
C ILE A 477 -0.31 9.92 -7.77
N ALA A 478 -1.23 10.11 -6.82
CA ALA A 478 -2.63 10.30 -7.14
C ALA A 478 -2.84 11.51 -8.08
N ILE A 479 -2.21 12.66 -7.80
CA ILE A 479 -2.27 13.85 -8.66
C ILE A 479 -1.61 13.58 -10.03
N SER A 480 -0.50 12.85 -10.07
CA SER A 480 0.20 12.52 -11.32
C SER A 480 -0.68 11.73 -12.30
N SER A 481 -1.68 11.00 -11.81
CA SER A 481 -2.63 10.27 -12.66
C SER A 481 -3.55 11.19 -13.48
N LEU A 482 -3.59 12.50 -13.18
CA LEU A 482 -4.29 13.49 -14.00
C LEU A 482 -3.59 13.80 -15.33
N HIS A 483 -2.33 13.40 -15.51
CA HIS A 483 -1.59 13.64 -16.76
C HIS A 483 -2.33 13.13 -18.01
N VAL A 484 -3.14 12.08 -17.89
CA VAL A 484 -3.91 11.53 -19.01
C VAL A 484 -5.25 12.23 -19.25
N VAL A 485 -5.67 13.13 -18.36
CA VAL A 485 -6.96 13.85 -18.42
C VAL A 485 -6.73 15.23 -19.03
N ASN A 486 -7.64 15.68 -19.90
CA ASN A 486 -7.57 17.05 -20.43
C ASN A 486 -8.00 18.07 -19.37
N LEU A 487 -7.04 18.65 -18.65
CA LEU A 487 -7.28 19.65 -17.61
C LEU A 487 -7.64 21.05 -18.15
N ASN A 488 -7.57 21.28 -19.47
CA ASN A 488 -8.08 22.53 -20.07
C ASN A 488 -9.61 22.52 -20.21
N SER A 489 -10.25 21.37 -20.01
CA SER A 489 -11.71 21.27 -20.05
C SER A 489 -12.35 21.73 -18.74
N THR A 490 -13.22 22.74 -18.83
CA THR A 490 -14.05 23.21 -17.71
C THR A 490 -14.88 22.07 -17.11
N ARG A 491 -15.34 21.11 -17.92
CA ARG A 491 -16.06 19.92 -17.44
C ARG A 491 -15.20 19.12 -16.46
N ASN A 492 -13.99 18.74 -16.88
CA ASN A 492 -13.11 17.91 -16.06
C ASN A 492 -12.72 18.63 -14.76
N MET A 493 -12.37 19.92 -14.87
CA MET A 493 -12.03 20.74 -13.71
C MET A 493 -13.20 20.86 -12.73
N ALA A 494 -14.44 21.00 -13.23
CA ALA A 494 -15.63 21.02 -12.39
C ALA A 494 -15.88 19.68 -11.70
N VAL A 495 -15.78 18.56 -12.43
CA VAL A 495 -15.93 17.21 -11.86
C VAL A 495 -14.92 16.99 -10.73
N LEU A 496 -13.63 17.27 -10.97
CA LEU A 496 -12.58 17.12 -9.97
C LEU A 496 -12.85 18.00 -8.74
N GLY A 497 -13.01 19.31 -8.95
CA GLY A 497 -13.15 20.29 -7.89
C GLY A 497 -14.40 20.07 -7.01
N ILE A 498 -15.56 19.82 -7.63
CA ILE A 498 -16.81 19.58 -6.89
C ILE A 498 -16.71 18.29 -6.09
N SER A 499 -16.15 17.23 -6.66
CA SER A 499 -16.07 15.92 -6.00
C SER A 499 -15.13 15.94 -4.80
N ILE A 500 -13.98 16.60 -4.92
CA ILE A 500 -13.05 16.79 -3.79
C ILE A 500 -13.71 17.64 -2.71
N LEU A 501 -14.32 18.77 -3.08
CA LEU A 501 -14.92 19.67 -2.11
C LEU A 501 -16.08 19.01 -1.35
N VAL A 502 -17.02 18.37 -2.05
CA VAL A 502 -18.15 17.70 -1.39
C VAL A 502 -17.67 16.48 -0.59
N GLY A 503 -16.68 15.75 -1.10
CA GLY A 503 -16.04 14.63 -0.39
C GLY A 503 -15.40 15.04 0.94
N LEU A 504 -14.97 16.30 1.10
CA LEU A 504 -14.49 16.83 2.38
C LEU A 504 -15.62 17.46 3.21
N LEU A 505 -16.52 18.21 2.58
CA LEU A 505 -17.58 18.96 3.26
C LEU A 505 -18.56 18.04 3.98
N LEU A 506 -19.03 16.98 3.32
CA LEU A 506 -20.08 16.14 3.89
C LEU A 506 -19.60 15.35 5.12
N PRO A 507 -18.45 14.65 5.09
CA PRO A 507 -17.89 14.05 6.30
C PRO A 507 -17.68 15.08 7.40
N THR A 508 -17.02 16.22 7.10
CA THR A 508 -16.73 17.27 8.10
C THR A 508 -18.00 17.81 8.76
N TRP A 509 -19.06 18.00 7.97
CA TRP A 509 -20.35 18.44 8.48
C TRP A 509 -20.99 17.40 9.40
N LEU A 510 -20.90 16.10 9.08
CA LEU A 510 -21.37 15.00 9.94
C LEU A 510 -20.61 14.93 11.26
N GLU A 511 -19.30 15.18 11.26
CA GLU A 511 -18.52 15.20 12.51
C GLU A 511 -18.96 16.32 13.44
N THR A 512 -19.44 17.42 12.87
CA THR A 512 -19.89 18.60 13.64
C THR A 512 -21.38 18.48 14.04
N ASN A 513 -22.18 17.70 13.32
CA ASN A 513 -23.65 17.60 13.46
C ASN A 513 -24.13 16.16 13.71
N LYS A 514 -23.53 15.49 14.69
CA LYS A 514 -23.71 14.04 14.93
C LYS A 514 -25.16 13.64 15.24
N ASP A 515 -25.93 14.53 15.87
CA ASP A 515 -27.29 14.25 16.36
C ASP A 515 -28.40 14.64 15.36
N THR A 516 -28.06 15.32 14.26
CA THR A 516 -29.06 15.94 13.37
C THR A 516 -29.70 14.95 12.39
N ILE A 517 -28.99 13.88 12.04
CA ILE A 517 -29.50 12.83 11.17
C ILE A 517 -29.94 11.65 12.03
N SER A 518 -31.25 11.41 12.08
CA SER A 518 -31.83 10.18 12.61
C SER A 518 -32.80 9.64 11.57
N PHE A 519 -32.35 8.72 10.71
CA PHE A 519 -33.17 8.12 9.64
C PHE A 519 -34.18 7.07 10.16
N GLY A 520 -34.71 7.24 11.38
CA GLY A 520 -35.75 6.35 11.94
C GLY A 520 -35.27 5.24 12.87
N GLY A 521 -34.03 5.30 13.39
CA GLY A 521 -33.50 4.39 14.42
C GLY A 521 -33.09 2.99 13.91
N GLY A 522 -32.01 2.43 14.48
CA GLY A 522 -31.53 1.07 14.18
C GLY A 522 -30.30 0.99 13.27
N SER A 523 -29.98 -0.22 12.78
CA SER A 523 -28.74 -0.51 12.04
C SER A 523 -28.59 0.27 10.72
N ALA A 524 -29.71 0.64 10.07
CA ALA A 524 -29.69 1.40 8.83
C ALA A 524 -29.12 2.82 8.99
N ASP A 525 -29.38 3.47 10.13
CA ASP A 525 -28.88 4.81 10.43
C ASP A 525 -27.35 4.78 10.60
N SER A 526 -26.83 3.77 11.29
CA SER A 526 -25.39 3.57 11.44
C SER A 526 -24.69 3.30 10.11
N ILE A 527 -25.33 2.52 9.23
CA ILE A 527 -24.81 2.24 7.88
C ILE A 527 -24.75 3.52 7.06
N ILE A 528 -25.85 4.27 6.98
CA ILE A 528 -25.91 5.50 6.19
C ILE A 528 -24.90 6.53 6.71
N LYS A 529 -24.82 6.72 8.02
CA LYS A 529 -23.84 7.64 8.64
C LYS A 529 -22.41 7.24 8.28
N MET A 530 -22.07 5.95 8.38
CA MET A 530 -20.72 5.48 8.03
C MET A 530 -20.40 5.69 6.54
N LEU A 531 -21.36 5.43 5.64
CA LEU A 531 -21.19 5.66 4.21
C LEU A 531 -20.94 7.15 3.91
N LEU A 532 -21.75 8.04 4.48
CA LEU A 532 -21.63 9.48 4.25
C LEU A 532 -20.42 10.10 4.96
N ALA A 533 -19.94 9.49 6.04
CA ALA A 533 -18.74 9.91 6.75
C ALA A 533 -17.44 9.47 6.05
N ASN A 534 -17.51 8.59 5.04
CA ASN A 534 -16.35 8.17 4.27
C ASN A 534 -16.08 9.17 3.12
N PRO A 535 -15.03 10.01 3.19
CA PRO A 535 -14.75 11.03 2.17
C PRO A 535 -14.46 10.42 0.80
N SER A 536 -13.70 9.34 0.75
CA SER A 536 -13.32 8.66 -0.49
C SER A 536 -14.56 8.12 -1.22
N LEU A 537 -15.52 7.56 -0.47
CA LEU A 537 -16.79 7.12 -1.05
C LEU A 537 -17.57 8.29 -1.61
N VAL A 538 -17.82 9.32 -0.79
CA VAL A 538 -18.66 10.46 -1.18
C VAL A 538 -18.09 11.16 -2.41
N GLY A 539 -16.80 11.48 -2.37
CA GLY A 539 -16.15 12.12 -3.51
C GLY A 539 -16.04 11.20 -4.73
N GLY A 540 -15.77 9.91 -4.55
CA GLY A 540 -15.71 8.95 -5.65
C GLY A 540 -17.05 8.74 -6.35
N VAL A 541 -18.15 8.62 -5.58
CA VAL A 541 -19.51 8.50 -6.12
C VAL A 541 -19.91 9.77 -6.86
N ILE A 542 -19.65 10.95 -6.30
CA ILE A 542 -19.94 12.23 -6.96
C ILE A 542 -19.10 12.38 -8.24
N ALA A 543 -17.81 12.04 -8.18
CA ALA A 543 -16.95 12.10 -9.36
C ALA A 543 -17.42 11.15 -10.45
N CYS A 544 -17.80 9.92 -10.09
CA CYS A 544 -18.35 8.93 -11.02
C CYS A 544 -19.66 9.43 -11.64
N PHE A 545 -20.56 9.93 -10.81
CA PHE A 545 -21.86 10.44 -11.25
C PHE A 545 -21.70 11.62 -12.22
N LEU A 546 -20.91 12.64 -11.84
CA LEU A 546 -20.70 13.81 -12.68
C LEU A 546 -19.92 13.46 -13.95
N ASP A 547 -18.90 12.61 -13.87
CA ASP A 547 -18.12 12.20 -15.05
C ASP A 547 -18.96 11.39 -16.06
N ASN A 548 -19.97 10.65 -15.61
CA ASN A 548 -20.84 9.89 -16.52
C ASN A 548 -22.09 10.66 -16.98
N THR A 549 -22.51 11.70 -16.27
CA THR A 549 -23.72 12.48 -16.63
C THR A 549 -23.41 13.74 -17.42
N ILE A 550 -22.26 14.38 -17.20
CA ILE A 550 -21.87 15.58 -17.94
C ILE A 550 -21.34 15.19 -19.32
N PRO A 551 -21.91 15.72 -20.44
CA PRO A 551 -21.49 15.38 -21.80
C PRO A 551 -20.00 15.65 -22.02
N GLY A 552 -19.27 14.67 -22.55
CA GLY A 552 -17.83 14.78 -22.84
C GLY A 552 -17.32 13.57 -23.61
N THR A 553 -16.17 13.72 -24.28
CA THR A 553 -15.57 12.64 -25.07
C THR A 553 -14.73 11.70 -24.21
N LEU A 554 -14.52 10.46 -24.64
CA LEU A 554 -13.67 9.49 -23.92
C LEU A 554 -12.20 9.93 -23.88
N GLU A 555 -11.73 10.64 -24.90
CA GLU A 555 -10.38 11.18 -24.97
C GLU A 555 -10.19 12.32 -23.97
N GLU A 556 -11.13 13.26 -23.92
CA GLU A 556 -11.12 14.36 -22.96
C GLU A 556 -11.13 13.87 -21.50
N ARG A 557 -11.87 12.79 -21.21
CA ARG A 557 -11.89 12.11 -19.90
C ARG A 557 -10.59 11.38 -19.54
N GLY A 558 -9.67 11.25 -20.49
CA GLY A 558 -8.47 10.42 -20.38
C GLY A 558 -8.74 8.91 -20.43
N ILE A 559 -9.99 8.50 -20.68
CA ILE A 559 -10.38 7.09 -20.75
C ILE A 559 -9.75 6.43 -21.95
N THR A 560 -9.66 7.08 -23.12
CA THR A 560 -9.03 6.48 -24.31
C THR A 560 -7.55 6.22 -24.10
N ALA A 561 -6.80 7.19 -23.55
CA ALA A 561 -5.38 7.03 -23.25
C ALA A 561 -5.14 5.94 -22.18
N TRP A 562 -5.99 5.89 -21.17
CA TRP A 562 -5.98 4.87 -20.13
C TRP A 562 -6.33 3.49 -20.71
N GLN A 563 -7.41 3.37 -21.47
CA GLN A 563 -7.88 2.14 -22.09
C GLN A 563 -6.96 1.63 -23.18
N ASN A 564 -6.29 2.48 -23.95
CA ASN A 564 -5.29 2.04 -24.93
C ASN A 564 -4.06 1.46 -24.22
N LYS A 565 -3.63 2.03 -23.08
CA LYS A 565 -2.66 1.38 -22.19
C LYS A 565 -3.19 0.05 -21.63
N VAL A 566 -4.48 -0.06 -21.33
CA VAL A 566 -5.11 -1.27 -20.74
C VAL A 566 -5.40 -2.39 -21.76
N TYR A 567 -5.72 -2.05 -23.03
CA TYR A 567 -6.34 -2.96 -23.99
C TYR A 567 -5.57 -3.16 -25.30
N LYS A 568 -4.58 -2.33 -25.64
CA LYS A 568 -3.73 -2.55 -26.81
C LYS A 568 -2.30 -2.81 -26.36
N PRO A 569 -1.81 -4.07 -26.40
CA PRO A 569 -0.39 -4.32 -26.22
C PRO A 569 0.39 -3.63 -27.36
N PRO A 570 1.61 -3.12 -27.11
CA PRO A 570 2.50 -2.73 -28.19
C PRO A 570 2.78 -3.98 -29.05
N VAL A 571 2.54 -3.86 -30.35
CA VAL A 571 2.91 -4.90 -31.32
C VAL A 571 4.41 -4.77 -31.53
N ASP A 572 5.18 -5.73 -31.05
CA ASP A 572 6.56 -5.94 -31.47
C ASP A 572 6.56 -6.97 -32.59
N ASP A 573 7.35 -6.75 -33.65
CA ASP A 573 7.43 -7.59 -34.86
C ASP A 573 7.89 -9.04 -34.59
N SER A 574 8.24 -9.35 -33.33
CA SER A 574 8.76 -10.64 -32.90
C SER A 574 7.68 -11.60 -32.36
N GLY A 575 6.47 -11.14 -32.00
CA GLY A 575 5.31 -11.97 -31.61
C GLY A 575 5.47 -12.92 -30.39
N ALA A 576 6.69 -13.18 -29.91
CA ALA A 576 7.01 -14.25 -28.99
C ALA A 576 7.32 -13.79 -27.55
N GLU A 577 7.70 -12.52 -27.33
CA GLU A 577 8.04 -12.02 -25.98
C GLU A 577 6.84 -11.51 -25.16
N ILE A 578 5.72 -11.19 -25.83
CA ILE A 578 4.58 -10.43 -25.28
C ILE A 578 3.80 -11.18 -24.18
N GLU A 579 3.83 -12.52 -24.16
CA GLU A 579 3.04 -13.35 -23.23
C GLU A 579 3.85 -13.92 -22.05
N SER A 580 5.19 -13.92 -22.14
CA SER A 580 6.07 -14.64 -21.19
C SER A 580 6.15 -14.04 -19.78
N VAL A 581 6.00 -12.71 -19.63
CA VAL A 581 6.11 -12.02 -18.33
C VAL A 581 4.90 -12.28 -17.44
N TYR A 582 3.71 -12.37 -18.05
CA TYR A 582 2.43 -12.54 -17.36
C TYR A 582 2.01 -14.02 -17.26
N GLU A 583 2.76 -14.93 -17.87
CA GLU A 583 2.66 -16.38 -17.67
C GLU A 583 3.32 -16.76 -16.34
N ASN A 584 2.49 -17.17 -15.37
CA ASN A 584 2.95 -17.59 -14.04
C ASN A 584 2.91 -19.10 -13.85
N LEU A 585 3.50 -19.52 -12.73
CA LEU A 585 3.72 -20.89 -12.26
C LEU A 585 2.41 -21.59 -11.80
N LEU A 586 1.31 -21.34 -12.50
CA LEU A 586 0.07 -22.09 -12.30
C LEU A 586 0.32 -23.57 -12.68
N PRO A 587 0.01 -24.55 -11.79
CA PRO A 587 0.21 -25.97 -12.07
C PRO A 587 -0.39 -26.38 -13.41
N GLY A 588 0.32 -27.20 -14.19
CA GLY A 588 -0.15 -27.66 -15.51
C GLY A 588 -1.48 -28.41 -15.47
N ILE A 589 -1.86 -28.95 -14.32
CA ILE A 589 -3.16 -29.61 -14.05
C ILE A 589 -4.32 -28.62 -14.19
N ILE A 590 -4.11 -27.36 -13.78
CA ILE A 590 -5.13 -26.31 -13.82
C ILE A 590 -5.27 -25.75 -15.24
N LYS A 591 -4.16 -25.61 -15.97
CA LYS A 591 -4.15 -25.17 -17.38
C LYS A 591 -4.88 -26.14 -18.33
N ARG A 592 -4.99 -27.43 -17.96
CA ARG A 592 -5.60 -28.49 -18.78
C ARG A 592 -7.12 -28.59 -18.65
N ASN A 593 -7.73 -27.92 -17.67
CA ASN A 593 -9.15 -28.09 -17.35
C ASN A 593 -10.03 -27.11 -18.15
N ARG A 594 -10.85 -27.61 -19.09
CA ARG A 594 -11.67 -26.81 -20.05
C ARG A 594 -12.69 -25.85 -19.41
N ILE A 595 -13.08 -26.09 -18.16
CA ILE A 595 -14.01 -25.21 -17.43
C ILE A 595 -13.25 -24.05 -16.81
N LEU A 596 -12.04 -24.31 -16.27
CA LEU A 596 -11.20 -23.30 -15.66
C LEU A 596 -10.63 -22.34 -16.70
N SER A 597 -10.32 -22.81 -17.91
CA SER A 597 -9.85 -21.95 -19.01
C SER A 597 -10.87 -20.91 -19.50
N LYS A 598 -12.15 -21.01 -19.10
CA LYS A 598 -13.19 -20.02 -19.42
C LYS A 598 -13.34 -18.94 -18.35
N LEU A 599 -12.66 -19.07 -17.22
CA LEU A 599 -12.73 -18.07 -16.16
C LEU A 599 -11.83 -16.87 -16.54
N PRO A 600 -12.29 -15.64 -16.28
CA PRO A 600 -11.65 -14.41 -16.78
C PRO A 600 -10.30 -14.07 -16.13
N PHE A 601 -9.78 -14.94 -15.25
CA PHE A 601 -8.44 -14.86 -14.66
C PHE A 601 -7.43 -15.84 -15.27
N PHE A 602 -7.86 -16.73 -16.18
CA PHE A 602 -6.98 -17.58 -16.99
C PHE A 602 -6.78 -17.01 -18.39
N PRO A 603 -5.61 -17.25 -19.03
CA PRO A 603 -5.43 -16.94 -20.44
C PRO A 603 -6.39 -17.79 -21.29
N ASP A 604 -7.03 -17.17 -22.28
CA ASP A 604 -8.00 -17.84 -23.16
C ASP A 604 -7.24 -18.76 -24.13
N LEU A 605 -7.44 -20.08 -24.04
CA LEU A 605 -6.72 -21.06 -24.86
C LEU A 605 -6.99 -20.91 -26.37
N LYS A 606 -8.07 -20.20 -26.75
CA LYS A 606 -8.48 -20.00 -28.15
C LYS A 606 -7.53 -19.10 -28.94
N ASP A 607 -6.78 -18.21 -28.30
CA ASP A 607 -5.78 -17.38 -29.00
C ASP A 607 -4.53 -18.20 -29.39
N LYS A 608 -4.22 -19.29 -28.66
CA LYS A 608 -3.09 -20.19 -29.01
C LYS A 608 -3.39 -21.10 -30.21
N ASP A 609 -4.64 -21.56 -30.36
CA ASP A 609 -5.01 -22.46 -31.47
C ASP A 609 -5.16 -21.70 -32.82
N ASN A 610 -5.57 -20.43 -32.81
CA ASN A 610 -5.66 -19.64 -34.05
C ASN A 610 -4.29 -19.14 -34.56
N GLN A 611 -3.29 -19.00 -33.70
CA GLN A 611 -1.93 -18.58 -34.11
C GLN A 611 -1.11 -19.74 -34.71
N ASN A 612 -1.31 -20.98 -34.23
CA ASN A 612 -0.66 -22.15 -34.83
C ASN A 612 -1.20 -22.48 -36.23
N VAL A 613 -2.43 -22.09 -36.56
CA VAL A 613 -2.99 -22.28 -37.90
C VAL A 613 -2.48 -21.23 -38.89
N SER A 614 -2.00 -20.07 -38.42
CA SER A 614 -1.40 -19.03 -39.28
C SER A 614 0.11 -19.16 -39.51
N MET A 615 0.79 -20.10 -38.85
CA MET A 615 2.21 -20.41 -39.12
C MET A 615 2.41 -21.55 -40.14
N ASP A 616 1.34 -22.24 -40.52
CA ASP A 616 1.35 -23.32 -41.52
C ASP A 616 0.58 -22.94 -42.82
N ALA A 617 0.31 -21.64 -43.05
CA ALA A 617 -0.39 -21.13 -44.24
C ALA A 617 0.45 -20.17 -45.08
#